data_AF-A0A1B0GP02-F1
#
_entry.id   AF-A0A1B0GP02-F1
#
_cell.length_a   1.000
_cell.length_b   1.000
_cell.length_c   1.000
_cell.angle_alpha   90.00
_cell.angle_beta   90.00
_cell.angle_gamma   90.00
#
_symmetry.space_group_name_H-M   'P 1'
#
loop_
_entity.id
_entity.type
_entity.pdbx_description
1 polymer ?
#
loop_
_entity_poly.entity_id
_entity_poly.type
_entity_poly.pdbx_seq_one_letter_code
_entity_poly.pdbx_strand_id
1 'polypeptide(L)'
;MLKFYARFEINDETGDALTDHDMTLLHYSKITSLQRAAFAKFPDLRMFSLANVASVDTRESLKEHFGALDAQSLKNIACYLNLVPETLEPPFEWHRLDEEFLRELLISRHERRVSQLEALNEMPLYPTESIIWDENIWVL
;
A
#
# COMPACT_ATOMS: atom_id res chain seq x y z
N MET A 1 -15.44 -4.52 -0.99
CA MET A 1 -15.99 -3.17 -0.69
C MET A 1 -15.05 -2.31 0.16
N LEU A 2 -14.60 -2.74 1.37
CA LEU A 2 -13.79 -1.89 2.27
C LEU A 2 -12.50 -1.31 1.63
N LYS A 3 -11.76 -2.12 0.86
CA LYS A 3 -10.53 -1.69 0.17
C LYS A 3 -10.74 -0.51 -0.79
N PHE A 4 -11.94 -0.40 -1.37
CA PHE A 4 -12.29 0.70 -2.27
C PHE A 4 -12.38 2.02 -1.50
N TYR A 5 -13.15 2.05 -0.42
CA TYR A 5 -13.34 3.24 0.41
C TYR A 5 -12.08 3.64 1.20
N ALA A 6 -11.31 2.67 1.70
CA ALA A 6 -10.05 2.93 2.38
C ALA A 6 -8.99 3.60 1.48
N ARG A 7 -9.21 3.56 0.17
CA ARG A 7 -8.37 4.21 -0.83
C ARG A 7 -9.20 5.22 -1.64
N PHE A 8 -10.29 5.79 -1.14
CA PHE A 8 -11.08 6.69 -1.98
C PHE A 8 -10.29 7.94 -2.38
N GLU A 9 -10.50 8.47 -3.59
CA GLU A 9 -9.76 9.60 -4.15
C GLU A 9 -10.36 10.92 -3.68
N ILE A 10 -10.32 11.14 -2.37
CA ILE A 10 -10.89 12.30 -1.69
C ILE A 10 -9.87 12.86 -0.71
N ASN A 11 -9.88 14.18 -0.55
CA ASN A 11 -9.13 14.84 0.49
C ASN A 11 -9.91 14.77 1.81
N ASP A 12 -9.30 14.19 2.85
CA ASP A 12 -9.97 13.95 4.13
C ASP A 12 -10.31 15.24 4.91
N GLU A 13 -9.65 16.37 4.63
CA GLU A 13 -9.89 17.64 5.31
C GLU A 13 -10.92 18.51 4.59
N THR A 14 -10.82 18.60 3.27
CA THR A 14 -11.67 19.49 2.44
C THR A 14 -12.89 18.78 1.87
N GLY A 15 -12.85 17.46 1.72
CA GLY A 15 -13.87 16.66 1.04
C GLY A 15 -13.84 16.76 -0.48
N ASP A 16 -12.85 17.46 -1.06
CA ASP A 16 -12.71 17.60 -2.50
C ASP A 16 -12.15 16.33 -3.13
N ALA A 17 -12.58 16.03 -4.36
CA ALA A 17 -12.04 14.92 -5.13
C ALA A 17 -10.57 15.19 -5.51
N LEU A 18 -9.71 14.20 -5.32
CA LEU A 18 -8.31 14.28 -5.71
C LEU A 18 -8.16 14.03 -7.21
N THR A 19 -7.33 14.83 -7.88
CA THR A 19 -7.02 14.62 -9.29
C THR A 19 -5.99 13.51 -9.47
N ASP A 20 -5.87 12.97 -10.69
CA ASP A 20 -4.81 12.00 -11.01
C ASP A 20 -3.40 12.54 -10.70
N HIS A 21 -3.20 13.85 -10.85
CA HIS A 21 -1.95 14.52 -10.52
C HIS A 21 -1.69 14.49 -9.01
N ASP A 22 -2.68 14.84 -8.19
CA ASP A 22 -2.58 14.82 -6.72
C ASP A 22 -2.31 13.40 -6.22
N MET A 23 -3.00 12.42 -6.81
CA MET A 23 -2.80 11.00 -6.52
C MET A 23 -1.39 10.53 -6.85
N THR A 24 -0.84 10.97 -7.98
CA THR A 24 0.53 10.70 -8.39
C THR A 24 1.53 11.32 -7.40
N LEU A 25 1.35 12.60 -7.05
CA LEU A 25 2.20 13.29 -6.08
C LEU A 25 2.19 12.60 -4.71
N LEU A 26 1.02 12.19 -4.23
CA LEU A 26 0.87 11.48 -2.97
C LEU A 26 1.61 10.13 -2.99
N HIS A 27 1.52 9.39 -4.10
CA HIS A 27 2.24 8.14 -4.27
C HIS A 27 3.76 8.35 -4.30
N TYR A 28 4.25 9.32 -5.08
CA TYR A 28 5.68 9.66 -5.16
C TYR A 28 6.24 10.09 -3.79
N SER A 29 5.47 10.86 -3.01
CA SER A 29 5.83 11.26 -1.65
C SER A 29 6.02 10.04 -0.74
N LYS A 30 5.08 9.07 -0.79
CA LYS A 30 5.17 7.82 -0.02
C LYS A 30 6.42 7.02 -0.40
N ILE A 31 6.65 6.77 -1.69
CA ILE A 31 7.84 6.03 -2.15
C ILE A 31 9.13 6.77 -1.78
N THR A 32 9.19 8.08 -1.97
CA THR A 32 10.38 8.88 -1.64
C THR A 32 10.67 8.82 -0.13
N SER A 33 9.64 8.85 0.72
CA SER A 33 9.81 8.69 2.16
C SER A 33 10.40 7.33 2.53
N LEU A 34 9.97 6.27 1.85
CA LEU A 34 10.50 4.91 2.00
C LEU A 34 11.93 4.80 1.48
N GLN A 35 12.25 5.36 0.30
CA GLN A 35 13.61 5.35 -0.25
C GLN A 35 14.59 6.10 0.66
N ARG A 36 14.17 7.22 1.24
CA ARG A 36 14.96 7.96 2.24
C ARG A 36 15.20 7.12 3.50
N ALA A 37 14.18 6.43 4.00
CA ALA A 37 14.29 5.53 5.15
C ALA A 37 15.26 4.37 4.86
N ALA A 38 15.11 3.73 3.69
CA ALA A 38 15.95 2.66 3.20
C ALA A 38 17.41 3.09 3.10
N PHE A 39 17.69 4.23 2.45
CA PHE A 39 19.04 4.74 2.28
C PHE A 39 19.75 5.05 3.60
N ALA A 40 19.03 5.59 4.58
CA ALA A 40 19.61 6.03 5.85
C ALA A 40 19.91 4.88 6.82
N LYS A 41 19.07 3.84 6.84
CA LYS A 41 19.08 2.81 7.89
C LYS A 41 19.42 1.40 7.39
N PHE A 42 19.27 1.13 6.09
CA PHE A 42 19.37 -0.23 5.53
C PHE A 42 20.30 -0.28 4.32
N PRO A 43 21.58 -0.63 4.53
CA PRO A 43 22.55 -0.75 3.44
C PRO A 43 22.11 -1.74 2.35
N ASP A 44 21.40 -2.80 2.73
CA ASP A 44 20.94 -3.87 1.84
C ASP A 44 19.91 -3.39 0.81
N LEU A 45 19.20 -2.30 1.12
CA LEU A 45 18.23 -1.66 0.23
C LEU A 45 18.81 -0.47 -0.53
N ARG A 46 20.15 -0.31 -0.59
CA ARG A 46 20.74 0.82 -1.32
C ARG A 46 20.32 0.86 -2.79
N MET A 47 20.29 -0.30 -3.45
CA MET A 47 19.88 -0.40 -4.85
C MET A 47 18.42 0.04 -5.02
N PHE A 48 17.53 -0.37 -4.10
CA PHE A 48 16.14 0.08 -4.07
C PHE A 48 16.02 1.60 -3.85
N SER A 49 16.81 2.15 -2.92
CA SER A 49 16.74 3.56 -2.55
C SER A 49 17.20 4.52 -3.66
N LEU A 50 18.00 4.04 -4.61
CA LEU A 50 18.51 4.81 -5.74
C LEU A 50 17.77 4.52 -7.05
N ALA A 51 16.90 3.52 -7.06
CA ALA A 51 16.12 3.13 -8.24
C ALA A 51 15.01 4.15 -8.55
N ASN A 52 14.55 4.14 -9.80
CA ASN A 52 13.43 4.97 -10.21
C ASN A 52 12.13 4.47 -9.55
N VAL A 53 11.27 5.39 -9.12
CA VAL A 53 9.95 5.10 -8.53
C VAL A 53 9.15 4.11 -9.40
N ALA A 54 9.09 4.35 -10.71
CA ALA A 54 8.35 3.50 -11.65
C ALA A 54 8.93 2.08 -11.84
N SER A 55 10.15 1.83 -11.36
CA SER A 55 10.78 0.49 -11.41
C SER A 55 10.62 -0.29 -10.11
N VAL A 56 10.16 0.37 -9.03
CA VAL A 56 10.09 -0.22 -7.69
C VAL A 56 8.70 -0.14 -7.06
N ASP A 57 7.75 0.54 -7.69
CA ASP A 57 6.39 0.70 -7.20
C ASP A 57 5.46 -0.49 -7.50
N THR A 58 5.89 -1.47 -8.30
CA THR A 58 5.10 -2.66 -8.57
C THR A 58 5.09 -3.62 -7.38
N ARG A 59 3.99 -4.37 -7.24
CA ARG A 59 3.83 -5.31 -6.13
C ARG A 59 4.88 -6.43 -6.19
N GLU A 60 5.22 -6.88 -7.39
CA GLU A 60 6.24 -7.90 -7.64
C GLU A 60 7.62 -7.40 -7.21
N SER A 61 8.01 -6.20 -7.66
CA SER A 61 9.30 -5.62 -7.30
C SER A 61 9.39 -5.35 -5.80
N LEU A 62 8.35 -4.81 -5.15
CA LEU A 62 8.33 -4.62 -3.70
C LEU A 62 8.50 -5.96 -2.95
N LYS A 63 7.83 -7.03 -3.41
CA LYS A 63 7.98 -8.37 -2.81
C LYS A 63 9.41 -8.90 -2.92
N GLU A 64 10.07 -8.72 -4.05
CA GLU A 64 11.46 -9.16 -4.23
C GLU A 64 12.41 -8.41 -3.28
N HIS A 65 12.29 -7.07 -3.22
CA HIS A 65 13.15 -6.25 -2.38
C HIS A 65 12.91 -6.48 -0.88
N PHE A 66 11.64 -6.58 -0.45
CA PHE A 66 11.29 -6.87 0.95
C PHE A 66 11.43 -8.35 1.32
N GLY A 67 11.54 -9.25 0.35
CA GLY A 67 11.78 -10.68 0.57
C GLY A 67 13.21 -10.97 1.02
N ALA A 68 14.16 -10.10 0.69
CA ALA A 68 15.56 -10.21 1.11
C ALA A 68 15.81 -9.72 2.56
N LEU A 69 14.80 -9.14 3.21
CA LEU A 69 14.93 -8.53 4.55
C LEU A 69 14.48 -9.47 5.66
N ASP A 70 15.14 -9.33 6.81
CA ASP A 70 14.76 -9.98 8.06
C ASP A 70 13.58 -9.26 8.73
N ALA A 71 12.88 -9.99 9.61
CA ALA A 71 11.72 -9.47 10.34
C ALA A 71 12.03 -8.22 11.18
N GLN A 72 13.24 -8.11 11.75
CA GLN A 72 13.64 -6.95 12.54
C GLN A 72 13.83 -5.71 11.65
N SER A 73 14.45 -5.87 10.48
CA SER A 73 14.55 -4.78 9.51
C SER A 73 13.19 -4.32 9.00
N LEU A 74 12.27 -5.25 8.70
CA LEU A 74 10.89 -4.91 8.32
C LEU A 74 10.17 -4.11 9.41
N LYS A 75 10.31 -4.52 10.68
CA LYS A 75 9.76 -3.78 11.82
C LYS A 75 10.38 -2.39 11.94
N ASN A 76 11.70 -2.27 11.79
CA ASN A 76 12.40 -0.99 11.90
C ASN A 76 11.96 -0.01 10.78
N ILE A 77 11.74 -0.49 9.55
CA ILE A 77 11.19 0.32 8.45
C ILE A 77 9.77 0.77 8.79
N ALA A 78 8.91 -0.16 9.22
CA ALA A 78 7.53 0.14 9.59
C ALA A 78 7.44 1.17 10.73
N CYS A 79 8.34 1.08 11.71
CA CYS A 79 8.46 2.03 12.81
C CYS A 79 8.90 3.42 12.33
N TYR A 80 9.91 3.49 11.44
CA TYR A 80 10.37 4.76 10.87
C TYR A 80 9.29 5.48 10.07
N LEU A 81 8.42 4.73 9.41
CA LEU A 81 7.27 5.25 8.67
C LEU A 81 6.05 5.54 9.56
N ASN A 82 6.19 5.43 10.88
CA ASN A 82 5.13 5.58 11.88
C ASN A 82 3.90 4.69 11.60
N LEU A 83 4.12 3.49 11.07
CA LEU A 83 3.06 2.51 10.82
C LEU A 83 2.82 1.59 12.02
N VAL A 84 3.86 1.41 12.83
CA VAL A 84 3.90 0.49 13.95
C VAL A 84 4.66 1.17 15.09
N PRO A 85 4.22 1.03 16.36
CA PRO A 85 4.94 1.58 17.50
C PRO A 85 6.27 0.84 17.74
N GLU A 86 7.28 1.55 18.26
CA GLU A 86 8.59 0.98 18.60
C GLU A 86 8.47 -0.02 19.76
N THR A 87 7.73 0.39 20.79
CA THR A 87 7.43 -0.36 22.01
C THR A 87 5.94 -0.69 22.11
N LEU A 88 5.63 -1.93 22.51
CA LEU A 88 4.27 -2.33 22.84
C LEU A 88 3.98 -1.86 24.27
N GLU A 89 3.40 -0.67 24.39
CA GLU A 89 2.93 -0.15 25.67
C GLU A 89 1.44 -0.44 25.86
N PRO A 90 0.99 -0.83 27.07
CA PRO A 90 -0.42 -0.96 27.38
C PRO A 90 -1.14 0.38 27.13
N PRO A 91 -2.33 0.43 26.49
CA PRO A 91 -3.27 -0.66 26.19
C PRO A 91 -3.16 -1.26 24.77
N PHE A 92 -2.08 -0.97 24.03
CA PHE A 92 -1.96 -1.23 22.59
C PHE A 92 -1.34 -2.60 22.25
N GLU A 93 -1.73 -3.67 22.98
CA GLU A 93 -1.18 -5.02 22.80
C GLU A 93 -1.80 -5.82 21.63
N TRP A 94 -2.75 -5.23 20.90
CA TRP A 94 -3.49 -5.92 19.81
C TRP A 94 -2.76 -5.92 18.45
N HIS A 95 -1.59 -5.30 18.35
CA HIS A 95 -0.88 -5.16 17.08
C HIS A 95 -0.16 -6.46 16.70
N ARG A 96 -0.50 -7.03 15.54
CA ARG A 96 0.24 -8.15 14.95
C ARG A 96 1.54 -7.65 14.35
N LEU A 97 2.65 -8.33 14.66
CA LEU A 97 4.00 -8.03 14.18
C LEU A 97 4.60 -9.21 13.40
N ASP A 98 3.74 -10.08 12.87
CA ASP A 98 4.16 -11.22 12.06
C ASP A 98 4.94 -10.72 10.83
N GLU A 99 5.99 -11.43 10.43
CA GLU A 99 6.81 -11.05 9.27
C GLU A 99 5.97 -10.90 8.00
N GLU A 100 5.04 -11.83 7.77
CA GLU A 100 4.11 -11.80 6.65
C GLU A 100 3.22 -10.56 6.69
N PHE A 101 2.74 -10.19 7.88
CA PHE A 101 1.91 -9.00 8.06
C PHE A 101 2.70 -7.72 7.82
N LEU A 102 3.92 -7.59 8.38
CA LEU A 102 4.76 -6.42 8.17
C LEU A 102 5.15 -6.25 6.70
N ARG A 103 5.46 -7.37 6.03
CA ARG A 103 5.74 -7.37 4.59
C ARG A 103 4.52 -6.90 3.80
N GLU A 104 3.35 -7.46 4.05
CA GLU A 104 2.12 -7.07 3.36
C GLU A 104 1.72 -5.62 3.68
N LEU A 105 1.95 -5.14 4.90
CA LEU A 105 1.71 -3.75 5.30
C LEU A 105 2.58 -2.78 4.50
N LEU A 106 3.87 -3.07 4.36
CA LEU A 106 4.80 -2.24 3.58
C LEU A 106 4.46 -2.28 2.09
N ILE A 107 4.15 -3.45 1.54
CA ILE A 107 3.77 -3.59 0.12
C ILE A 107 2.46 -2.85 -0.15
N SER A 108 1.40 -3.13 0.61
CA SER A 108 0.07 -2.56 0.36
C SER A 108 0.01 -1.03 0.51
N ARG A 109 0.94 -0.43 1.26
CA ARG A 109 1.05 1.03 1.39
C ARG A 109 1.78 1.68 0.21
N HIS A 110 2.74 0.98 -0.39
CA HIS A 110 3.64 1.54 -1.41
C HIS A 110 3.37 1.00 -2.82
N GLU A 111 2.55 -0.03 -2.99
CA GLU A 111 2.21 -0.54 -4.31
C GLU A 111 1.54 0.55 -5.17
N ARG A 112 1.88 0.52 -6.47
CA ARG A 112 1.22 1.34 -7.47
C ARG A 112 -0.25 0.99 -7.50
N ARG A 113 -1.08 2.02 -7.52
CA ARG A 113 -2.52 1.90 -7.51
C ARG A 113 -3.07 2.03 -8.94
N VAL A 114 -4.15 1.33 -9.22
CA VAL A 114 -4.98 1.51 -10.42
C VAL A 114 -5.97 2.66 -10.15
N SER A 115 -6.13 3.58 -11.10
CA SER A 115 -7.10 4.68 -10.97
C SER A 115 -8.50 4.12 -10.81
N GLN A 116 -9.33 4.72 -9.94
CA GLN A 116 -10.72 4.27 -9.80
C GLN A 116 -11.51 4.50 -11.08
N LEU A 117 -11.17 5.56 -11.81
CA LEU A 117 -11.82 5.87 -13.08
C LEU A 117 -11.45 4.82 -14.15
N GLU A 118 -10.20 4.40 -14.19
CA GLU A 118 -9.76 3.27 -15.05
C GLU A 118 -10.47 1.97 -14.65
N ALA A 119 -10.49 1.65 -13.36
CA ALA A 119 -11.17 0.46 -12.86
C ALA A 119 -12.67 0.46 -13.17
N LEU A 120 -13.32 1.64 -13.09
CA LEU A 120 -14.73 1.82 -13.45
C LEU A 120 -14.95 1.65 -14.96
N ASN A 121 -14.06 2.17 -15.80
CA ASN A 121 -14.14 2.05 -17.26
C ASN A 121 -13.93 0.62 -17.74
N GLU A 122 -13.19 -0.19 -16.99
CA GLU A 122 -13.00 -1.62 -17.27
C GLU A 122 -14.19 -2.50 -16.85
N MET A 123 -15.16 -1.96 -16.09
CA MET A 123 -16.31 -2.73 -15.65
C MET A 123 -17.25 -3.06 -16.82
N PRO A 124 -17.63 -4.33 -17.01
CA PRO A 124 -18.62 -4.70 -18.01
C PRO A 124 -19.98 -4.09 -17.65
N LEU A 125 -20.64 -3.48 -18.63
CA LEU A 125 -21.96 -2.88 -18.45
C LEU A 125 -23.05 -3.91 -18.13
N TYR A 126 -22.84 -5.17 -18.51
CA TYR A 126 -23.80 -6.25 -18.33
C TYR A 126 -23.26 -7.31 -17.38
N PRO A 127 -24.12 -7.86 -16.49
CA PRO A 127 -23.72 -8.93 -15.60
C PRO A 127 -23.48 -10.23 -16.38
N THR A 128 -22.44 -10.96 -16.01
CA THR A 128 -22.15 -12.30 -16.51
C THR A 128 -22.91 -13.35 -15.73
N GLU A 129 -23.00 -14.57 -16.24
CA GLU A 129 -23.66 -15.70 -15.55
C GLU A 129 -23.09 -15.90 -14.13
N SER A 130 -21.78 -15.72 -13.94
CA SER A 130 -21.13 -15.80 -12.62
C SER A 130 -21.60 -14.74 -11.62
N ILE A 131 -22.07 -13.59 -12.10
CA ILE A 131 -22.58 -12.50 -11.26
C ILE A 131 -24.07 -12.73 -10.97
N ILE A 132 -24.84 -13.14 -11.97
CA ILE A 132 -26.30 -13.34 -11.86
C ILE A 132 -26.67 -14.34 -10.77
N TRP A 133 -25.86 -15.39 -10.59
CA TRP A 133 -26.10 -16.45 -9.62
C TRP A 133 -25.33 -16.29 -8.30
N ASP A 134 -24.65 -15.16 -8.07
CA ASP A 134 -23.94 -14.90 -6.82
C ASP A 134 -24.88 -14.28 -5.77
N GLU A 135 -25.32 -15.11 -4.82
CA GLU A 135 -26.21 -14.72 -3.71
C GLU A 135 -25.59 -13.69 -2.74
N ASN A 136 -24.27 -13.46 -2.78
CA ASN A 136 -23.63 -12.43 -1.96
C ASN A 136 -23.72 -11.03 -2.56
N ILE A 137 -24.00 -10.93 -3.87
CA ILE A 137 -24.11 -9.67 -4.61
C ILE A 137 -25.57 -9.39 -4.97
N TRP A 138 -26.32 -10.43 -5.34
CA TRP A 138 -27.75 -10.35 -5.63
C TRP A 138 -28.55 -10.92 -4.46
N VAL A 139 -29.19 -10.01 -3.71
CA VAL A 139 -30.25 -10.38 -2.77
C VAL A 139 -31.57 -10.25 -3.52
N LEU A 140 -32.31 -11.36 -3.66
CA LEU A 140 -33.71 -11.36 -4.08
C LEU A 140 -34.61 -10.68 -3.05
#